data_AF-A0A662HSU7-F1
#
_entry.id   AF-A0A662HSU7-F1
#
_cell.length_a   1.000
_cell.length_b   1.000
_cell.length_c   1.000
_cell.angle_alpha   90.00
_cell.angle_beta   90.00
_cell.angle_gamma   90.00
#
_symmetry.space_group_name_H-M   'P 1'
#
loop_
_entity.id
_entity.type
_entity.pdbx_description
1 polymer ?
#
loop_
_entity_poly.entity_id
_entity_poly.type
_entity_poly.pdbx_seq_one_letter_code
_entity_poly.pdbx_strand_id
1 'polypeptide(L)'
;KVLDRWGSTGVQEVINKAVFDAGHFIAVFPVENEAKLTDHEGRVLPDVFLLPEGSTAKDLAYAIHTELGEKFIAAIDARTKRKLPGDYTLKHRDVIKIVTSR
;
A
#
# COMPACT_ATOMS: atom_id res chain seq x y z
N LYS A 1 6.67 1.31 -37.83
CA LYS A 1 6.53 1.94 -36.49
C LYS A 1 7.81 1.62 -35.70
N VAL A 2 8.50 2.61 -35.16
CA VAL A 2 9.80 2.42 -34.48
C VAL A 2 9.71 1.81 -33.08
N LEU A 3 8.54 1.86 -32.44
CA LEU A 3 8.30 1.31 -31.10
C LEU A 3 7.92 -0.17 -31.10
N ASP A 4 7.43 -0.72 -32.22
CA ASP A 4 6.91 -2.11 -32.27
C ASP A 4 7.99 -3.16 -31.98
N ARG A 5 9.27 -2.85 -32.24
CA ARG A 5 10.39 -3.75 -31.94
C ARG A 5 10.58 -4.00 -30.45
N TRP A 6 10.34 -3.00 -29.62
CA TRP A 6 10.62 -3.02 -28.18
C TRP A 6 9.34 -2.91 -27.32
N GLY A 7 8.19 -2.64 -27.95
CA GLY A 7 6.89 -2.45 -27.30
C GLY A 7 6.72 -1.13 -26.55
N SER A 8 7.81 -0.47 -26.14
CA SER A 8 7.79 0.82 -25.44
C SER A 8 9.08 1.63 -25.68
N THR A 9 9.21 2.78 -25.01
CA THR A 9 10.46 3.55 -24.95
C THR A 9 11.46 2.99 -23.93
N GLY A 10 11.05 2.04 -23.07
CA GLY A 10 11.84 1.49 -21.97
C GLY A 10 11.91 2.38 -20.72
N VAL A 11 11.49 3.65 -20.79
CA VAL A 11 11.58 4.60 -19.66
C VAL A 11 10.71 4.17 -18.48
N GLN A 12 9.46 3.78 -18.73
CA GLN A 12 8.58 3.31 -17.64
C GLN A 12 9.10 2.00 -17.04
N GLU A 13 9.67 1.12 -17.87
CA GLU A 13 10.21 -0.16 -17.42
C GLU A 13 11.41 0.04 -16.50
N VAL A 14 12.36 0.92 -16.86
CA VAL A 14 13.55 1.17 -16.03
C VAL A 14 13.19 1.82 -14.71
N ILE A 15 12.21 2.73 -14.68
CA ILE A 15 11.72 3.34 -13.44
C ILE A 15 11.07 2.29 -12.55
N ASN A 16 10.20 1.44 -13.11
CA ASN A 16 9.56 0.36 -12.36
C ASN A 16 10.59 -0.60 -11.78
N LYS A 17 11.59 -1.02 -12.56
CA LYS A 17 12.68 -1.88 -12.11
C LYS A 17 13.52 -1.22 -11.02
N ALA A 18 13.83 0.07 -11.15
CA ALA A 18 14.59 0.79 -10.15
C ALA A 18 13.86 0.85 -8.80
N VAL A 19 12.54 1.08 -8.80
CA VAL A 19 11.74 1.20 -7.58
C VAL A 19 11.43 -0.17 -6.97
N PHE A 20 10.87 -1.09 -7.76
CA PHE A 20 10.31 -2.35 -7.24
C PHE A 20 11.35 -3.49 -7.18
N ASP A 21 12.22 -3.60 -8.19
CA ASP A 21 13.15 -4.74 -8.27
C ASP A 21 14.46 -4.45 -7.54
N ALA A 22 15.09 -3.30 -7.83
CA ALA A 22 16.37 -2.92 -7.24
C ALA A 22 16.19 -2.22 -5.88
N GLY A 23 15.17 -1.37 -5.76
CA GLY A 23 14.84 -0.66 -4.53
C GLY A 23 14.06 -1.51 -3.52
N HIS A 24 13.55 -2.67 -3.93
CA HIS A 24 12.74 -3.57 -3.09
C HIS A 24 11.58 -2.82 -2.40
N PHE A 25 10.90 -1.91 -3.09
CA PHE A 25 9.72 -1.25 -2.55
C PHE A 25 8.44 -2.01 -2.88
N ILE A 26 7.43 -1.87 -2.03
CA ILE A 26 6.07 -2.33 -2.24
C ILE A 26 5.11 -1.14 -2.22
N ALA A 27 4.10 -1.15 -3.10
CA ALA A 27 3.06 -0.15 -3.14
C ALA A 27 1.85 -0.64 -2.33
N VAL A 28 1.45 0.10 -1.29
CA VAL A 28 0.35 -0.28 -0.40
C VAL A 28 -0.68 0.83 -0.34
N PHE A 29 -1.96 0.47 -0.39
CA PHE A 29 -3.07 1.42 -0.52
C PHE A 29 -3.88 1.48 0.78
N PRO A 30 -3.75 2.53 1.59
CA PRO A 30 -4.59 2.69 2.76
C PRO A 30 -6.00 3.14 2.39
N VAL A 31 -7.00 2.61 3.07
CA VAL A 31 -8.41 2.99 2.93
C VAL A 31 -9.09 3.10 4.29
N GLU A 32 -10.12 3.93 4.39
CA GLU A 32 -10.92 4.05 5.63
C GLU A 32 -12.11 3.08 5.61
N ASN A 33 -12.69 2.87 4.43
CA ASN A 33 -13.76 1.92 4.18
C ASN A 33 -13.25 0.77 3.31
N GLU A 34 -13.04 -0.38 3.95
CA GLU A 34 -12.59 -1.61 3.32
C GLU A 34 -13.61 -2.18 2.32
N ALA A 35 -14.90 -1.90 2.47
CA ALA A 35 -15.95 -2.41 1.59
C ALA A 35 -16.03 -1.61 0.28
N LYS A 36 -15.95 -0.29 0.37
CA LYS A 36 -16.02 0.64 -0.77
C LYS A 36 -14.65 0.97 -1.36
N LEU A 37 -13.57 0.64 -0.64
CA LEU A 37 -12.19 1.04 -0.95
C LEU A 37 -12.02 2.56 -0.97
N THR A 38 -12.70 3.27 -0.07
CA THR A 38 -12.71 4.74 -0.03
C THR A 38 -12.21 5.32 1.28
N ASP A 39 -11.92 6.61 1.28
CA ASP A 39 -11.84 7.45 2.49
C ASP A 39 -13.22 7.97 2.94
N HIS A 40 -13.22 8.84 3.96
CA HIS A 40 -14.38 9.60 4.44
C HIS A 40 -15.05 10.49 3.39
N GLU A 41 -14.31 11.01 2.41
CA GLU A 41 -14.86 11.83 1.32
C GLU A 41 -15.45 10.99 0.17
N GLY A 42 -15.29 9.65 0.22
CA GLY A 42 -15.76 8.73 -0.80
C GLY A 42 -14.82 8.60 -2.00
N ARG A 43 -13.58 9.10 -1.91
CA ARG A 43 -12.56 8.94 -2.95
C ARG A 43 -12.04 7.50 -2.95
N VAL A 44 -12.04 6.85 -4.11
CA VAL A 44 -11.63 5.44 -4.26
C VAL A 44 -10.11 5.34 -4.32
N LEU A 45 -9.52 4.52 -3.45
CA LEU A 45 -8.08 4.31 -3.30
C LEU A 45 -7.32 5.65 -3.29
N PRO A 46 -7.55 6.49 -2.27
CA PRO A 46 -7.13 7.89 -2.28
C PRO A 46 -5.62 8.05 -2.36
N ASP A 47 -4.88 7.17 -1.67
CA ASP A 47 -3.44 7.27 -1.50
C ASP A 47 -2.74 5.95 -1.79
N VAL A 48 -1.44 6.05 -2.07
CA VAL A 48 -0.52 4.91 -2.18
C VAL A 48 0.80 5.25 -1.50
N PHE A 49 1.29 4.33 -0.69
CA PHE A 49 2.57 4.44 -0.01
C PHE A 49 3.56 3.45 -0.59
N LEU A 50 4.76 3.93 -0.90
CA LEU A 50 5.91 3.07 -1.20
C LEU A 50 6.64 2.79 0.11
N LEU A 51 6.62 1.52 0.52
CA LEU A 51 7.30 1.04 1.71
C LEU A 51 8.38 0.03 1.33
N PRO A 52 9.48 -0.08 2.08
CA PRO A 52 10.42 -1.17 1.90
C PRO A 52 9.72 -2.54 2.03
N GLU A 53 10.16 -3.50 1.22
CA GLU A 53 9.74 -4.89 1.35
C GLU A 53 10.06 -5.39 2.76
N GLY A 54 9.12 -6.12 3.37
CA GLY A 54 9.21 -6.54 4.77
C GLY A 54 8.52 -5.60 5.76
N SER A 55 8.11 -4.39 5.35
CA SER A 55 7.30 -3.51 6.20
C SER A 55 5.99 -4.16 6.63
N THR A 56 5.57 -3.82 7.85
CA THR A 56 4.42 -4.40 8.52
C THR A 56 3.17 -3.51 8.45
N ALA A 57 2.01 -4.07 8.80
CA ALA A 57 0.78 -3.31 8.90
C ALA A 57 0.89 -2.12 9.90
N LYS A 58 1.68 -2.26 10.97
CA LYS A 58 1.94 -1.16 11.90
C LYS A 58 2.85 -0.09 11.30
N ASP A 59 3.85 -0.48 10.49
CA ASP A 59 4.72 0.48 9.80
C ASP A 59 3.93 1.35 8.82
N LEU A 60 2.95 0.78 8.12
CA LEU A 60 2.03 1.56 7.28
C LEU A 60 1.25 2.59 8.11
N ALA A 61 0.79 2.24 9.31
CA ALA A 61 0.10 3.20 10.17
C ALA A 61 1.00 4.39 10.53
N TYR A 62 2.28 4.14 10.88
CA TYR A 62 3.26 5.20 11.10
C TYR A 62 3.57 6.01 9.85
N ALA A 63 3.61 5.38 8.67
CA ALA A 63 3.85 6.07 7.41
C ALA A 63 2.72 7.04 7.04
N ILE A 64 1.47 6.71 7.41
CA ILE A 64 0.32 7.61 7.22
C ILE A 64 0.39 8.76 8.23
N HIS A 65 0.46 8.46 9.52
CA HIS A 65 0.58 9.46 10.58
C HIS A 65 1.03 8.81 11.89
N THR A 66 1.94 9.46 12.63
CA THR A 66 2.49 8.91 13.88
C THR A 66 1.40 8.53 14.89
N GLU A 67 0.34 9.33 15.02
CA GLU A 67 -0.77 9.02 15.93
C GLU A 67 -1.50 7.72 15.59
N LEU A 68 -1.63 7.37 14.30
CA LEU A 68 -2.25 6.11 13.90
C LEU A 68 -1.37 4.91 14.26
N GLY A 69 -0.04 5.07 14.16
CA GLY A 69 0.93 4.06 14.58
C GLY A 69 0.91 3.83 16.09
N GLU A 70 0.87 4.90 16.89
CA GLU A 70 0.79 4.82 18.36
C GLU A 70 -0.52 4.19 18.84
N LYS A 71 -1.65 4.54 18.21
CA LYS A 71 -2.98 4.01 18.54
C LYS A 71 -3.34 2.74 17.78
N PHE A 72 -2.39 2.10 17.10
CA PHE A 72 -2.66 0.94 16.25
C PHE A 72 -3.23 -0.25 17.06
N ILE A 73 -4.38 -0.78 16.64
CA ILE A 73 -4.95 -2.02 17.18
C ILE A 73 -4.73 -3.17 16.21
N ALA A 74 -5.10 -2.96 14.95
CA ALA A 74 -5.06 -3.99 13.92
C ALA A 74 -5.19 -3.36 12.53
N ALA A 75 -4.96 -4.18 11.51
CA ALA A 75 -5.30 -3.84 10.14
C ALA A 75 -6.44 -4.73 9.63
N ILE A 76 -7.09 -4.35 8.54
CA ILE A 76 -8.05 -5.16 7.80
C ILE A 76 -7.60 -5.19 6.34
N ASP A 77 -7.42 -6.38 5.78
CA ASP A 77 -7.24 -6.55 4.34
C ASP A 77 -8.58 -6.33 3.64
N ALA A 78 -8.65 -5.31 2.78
CA ALA A 78 -9.87 -4.97 2.09
C ALA A 78 -10.28 -6.00 1.03
N ARG A 79 -9.39 -6.88 0.56
CA ARG A 79 -9.73 -7.95 -0.38
C ARG A 79 -10.39 -9.13 0.34
N THR A 80 -9.74 -9.63 1.39
CA THR A 80 -10.23 -10.82 2.12
C THR A 80 -11.17 -10.50 3.28
N LYS A 81 -11.30 -9.23 3.65
CA LYS A 81 -12.03 -8.73 4.83
C LYS A 81 -11.52 -9.31 6.15
N ARG A 82 -10.31 -9.87 6.16
CA ARG A 82 -9.72 -10.47 7.36
C ARG A 82 -9.01 -9.41 8.18
N LYS A 83 -9.12 -9.55 9.50
CA LYS A 83 -8.33 -8.78 10.45
C LYS A 83 -6.90 -9.31 10.43
N LEU A 84 -5.94 -8.40 10.33
CA LEU A 84 -4.51 -8.66 10.28
C LEU A 84 -3.86 -8.14 11.57
N PRO A 85 -2.90 -8.89 12.14
CA PRO A 85 -2.11 -8.42 13.27
C PRO A 85 -1.12 -7.33 12.82
N GLY A 86 -0.53 -6.62 13.78
CA GLY A 86 0.39 -5.51 13.48
C GLY A 86 1.69 -5.93 12.82
N ASP A 87 2.14 -7.16 13.05
CA ASP A 87 3.35 -7.78 12.50
C ASP A 87 3.11 -8.44 11.13
N TYR A 88 1.89 -8.38 10.58
CA TYR A 88 1.63 -8.85 9.24
C TYR A 88 2.51 -8.11 8.23
N THR A 89 3.37 -8.86 7.53
CA THR A 89 4.20 -8.35 6.45
C THR A 89 3.35 -7.99 5.24
N LEU A 90 3.37 -6.71 4.87
CA LEU A 90 2.63 -6.17 3.75
C LEU A 90 3.16 -6.71 2.43
N LYS A 91 2.25 -6.87 1.47
CA LYS A 91 2.57 -7.32 0.12
C LYS A 91 2.32 -6.21 -0.89
N HIS A 92 3.03 -6.30 -2.02
CA HIS A 92 2.84 -5.38 -3.12
C HIS A 92 1.36 -5.37 -3.58
N ARG A 93 0.74 -4.19 -3.58
CA ARG A 93 -0.66 -3.89 -3.90
C ARG A 93 -1.69 -4.37 -2.87
N ASP A 94 -1.27 -4.55 -1.63
CA ASP A 94 -2.20 -4.70 -0.52
C ASP A 94 -3.06 -3.45 -0.35
N VAL A 95 -4.33 -3.66 0.00
CA VAL A 95 -5.28 -2.59 0.29
C VAL A 95 -5.71 -2.75 1.74
N ILE A 96 -5.31 -1.81 2.57
CA ILE A 96 -5.30 -2.00 4.03
C ILE A 96 -6.11 -0.89 4.71
N LYS A 97 -7.02 -1.29 5.59
CA LYS A 97 -7.64 -0.37 6.54
C LYS A 97 -6.97 -0.48 7.89
N ILE A 98 -6.53 0.66 8.44
CA ILE A 98 -5.98 0.73 9.79
C ILE A 98 -7.12 0.89 10.79
N VAL A 99 -7.08 0.10 11.87
CA VAL A 99 -8.01 0.19 13.00
C VAL A 99 -7.22 0.70 14.21
N THR A 100 -7.65 1.84 14.75
CA THR A 100 -7.03 2.47 15.92
C THR A 100 -7.90 2.38 17.17
N SER A 101 -7.28 2.51 18.33
CA SER A 101 -7.99 2.75 19.58
C SER A 101 -8.59 4.14 19.58
N ARG A 102 -9.75 4.29 20.24
CA ARG A 102 -10.34 5.61 20.52
C ARG A 102 -9.40 6.45 21.36
#